data_AF-A0A9P6HU47-F1
#
_entry.id   AF-A0A9P6HU47-F1
#
_cell.length_a   1.000
_cell.length_b   1.000
_cell.length_c   1.000
_cell.angle_alpha   90.00
_cell.angle_beta   90.00
_cell.angle_gamma   90.00
#
_symmetry.space_group_name_H-M   'P 1'
#
loop_
_entity.id
_entity.type
_entity.pdbx_description
1 polymer ?
#
loop_
_entity_poly.entity_id
_entity_poly.type
_entity_poly.pdbx_seq_one_letter_code
_entity_poly.pdbx_strand_id
1 'polypeptide(L)'
;MCPCTDYQEIDIHVIVSDSGEVELFQDALNGLKSCGKRFSIFKTPASNVNQPKPKVNIVNLFDILSPAFHALTTGNITREDTSALLRERGKYQYQTIKKMAAAMELKYNWALWLDSEAIAVQPFSMRHTFDSYIRKPTIWRSKMTNTDFMRMNIGGAANVLNRDIESFGQRYWNLESVEWMFEKAVVDDLVKYVENEHNQDFWTTWATKGSPFEVNLYNMHVQARKLETTDALFAKYLIIETEMEMEKFGFLGRAKAIIDTMVGTGLLERGYELFQASEIVPGFSSMLQKYDQRLFRIDELDIAPPEVIDKFLLDTPIDILCSGAPPLHAWWEKRKKSIG
;
A
#
# COMPACT_ATOMS: atom_id res chain seq x y z
N MET A 1 -13.26 14.38 11.94
CA MET A 1 -13.09 12.93 11.70
C MET A 1 -12.21 12.41 12.83
N CYS A 2 -12.59 11.29 13.47
CA CYS A 2 -11.88 10.77 14.64
C CYS A 2 -10.82 9.76 14.19
N PRO A 3 -9.55 9.84 14.62
CA PRO A 3 -8.61 8.73 14.42
C PRO A 3 -9.13 7.50 15.19
N CYS A 4 -9.46 6.45 14.44
CA CYS A 4 -10.08 5.23 14.96
C CYS A 4 -9.07 4.12 15.20
N THR A 5 -7.82 4.51 15.44
CA THR A 5 -6.70 3.63 15.71
C THR A 5 -5.95 4.07 16.95
N ASP A 6 -5.01 3.27 17.43
CA ASP A 6 -4.12 3.57 18.55
C ASP A 6 -3.02 4.57 18.16
N TYR A 7 -3.44 5.74 17.66
CA TYR A 7 -2.59 6.80 17.10
C TYR A 7 -1.56 7.39 18.08
N GLN A 8 -1.71 7.14 19.38
CA GLN A 8 -0.76 7.58 20.41
C GLN A 8 0.49 6.68 20.46
N GLU A 9 0.39 5.48 19.92
CA GLU A 9 1.41 4.43 19.99
C GLU A 9 2.09 4.20 18.62
N ILE A 10 1.79 5.03 17.62
CA ILE A 10 2.37 4.96 16.28
C ILE A 10 2.83 6.35 15.84
N ASP A 11 3.91 6.39 15.06
CA ASP A 11 4.33 7.61 14.39
C ASP A 11 3.61 7.75 13.05
N ILE A 12 2.97 8.88 12.82
CA ILE A 12 2.29 9.20 11.56
C ILE A 12 3.10 10.27 10.84
N HIS A 13 3.61 9.92 9.66
CA HIS A 13 4.31 10.85 8.77
C HIS A 13 3.46 11.13 7.53
N VAL A 14 3.29 12.40 7.19
CA VAL A 14 2.61 12.82 5.97
C VAL A 14 3.59 13.57 5.10
N ILE A 15 3.85 13.03 3.90
CA ILE A 15 4.80 13.60 2.95
C ILE A 15 4.04 14.51 1.98
N VAL A 16 4.24 15.81 2.11
CA VAL A 16 3.58 16.82 1.29
C VAL A 16 4.51 17.33 0.17
N SER A 17 3.93 17.86 -0.90
CA SER A 17 4.65 18.27 -2.11
C SER A 17 5.54 19.50 -1.90
N ASP A 18 5.08 20.47 -1.10
CA ASP A 18 5.70 21.78 -0.94
C ASP A 18 5.25 22.47 0.36
N SER A 19 5.82 23.65 0.63
CA SER A 19 5.52 24.45 1.82
C SER A 19 4.07 24.90 1.92
N GLY A 20 3.38 25.13 0.80
CA GLY A 20 1.97 25.51 0.81
C GLY A 20 1.08 24.37 1.31
N GLU A 21 1.36 23.13 0.87
CA GLU A 21 0.68 21.95 1.40
C GLU A 21 0.98 21.70 2.89
N VAL A 22 2.18 22.07 3.39
CA VAL A 22 2.47 22.00 4.84
C VAL A 22 1.49 22.86 5.63
N GLU A 23 1.30 24.12 5.22
CA GLU A 23 0.40 25.06 5.89
C GLU A 23 -1.06 24.58 5.84
N LEU A 24 -1.53 24.18 4.64
CA LEU A 24 -2.89 23.67 4.45
C LEU A 24 -3.16 22.43 5.30
N PHE A 25 -2.20 21.50 5.38
CA PHE A 25 -2.37 20.28 6.18
C PHE A 25 -2.31 20.59 7.67
N GLN A 26 -1.42 21.48 8.12
CA GLN A 26 -1.37 21.91 9.51
C GLN A 26 -2.67 22.58 9.95
N ASP A 27 -3.26 23.42 9.09
CA ASP A 27 -4.58 24.04 9.33
C ASP A 27 -5.69 23.00 9.41
N ALA A 28 -5.68 21.98 8.54
CA ALA A 28 -6.63 20.87 8.61
C ALA A 28 -6.50 20.10 9.94
N LEU A 29 -5.28 19.83 10.41
CA LEU A 29 -5.03 19.20 11.72
C LEU A 29 -5.51 20.10 12.88
N ASN A 30 -5.23 21.40 12.81
CA ASN A 30 -5.70 22.40 13.77
C ASN A 30 -7.23 22.51 13.78
N GLY A 31 -7.89 22.23 12.66
CA GLY A 31 -9.35 22.16 12.52
C GLY A 31 -9.98 20.83 12.97
N LEU A 32 -9.19 19.78 13.26
CA LEU A 32 -9.75 18.49 13.68
C LEU A 32 -10.58 18.62 14.96
N LYS A 33 -11.81 18.09 14.91
CA LYS A 33 -12.68 17.96 16.08
C LYS A 33 -12.26 16.74 16.90
N SER A 34 -12.36 16.84 18.22
CA SER A 34 -12.17 15.70 19.12
C SER A 34 -13.09 14.54 18.76
N CYS A 35 -12.61 13.33 19.02
CA CYS A 35 -13.38 12.11 18.86
C CYS A 35 -14.62 12.10 19.75
N GLY A 36 -15.80 11.94 19.13
CA GLY A 36 -17.04 11.65 19.84
C GLY A 36 -17.14 10.20 20.31
N LYS A 37 -18.31 9.80 20.81
CA LYS A 37 -18.57 8.43 21.30
C LYS A 37 -18.72 7.38 20.19
N ARG A 38 -18.85 7.81 18.94
CA ARG A 38 -19.08 6.93 17.79
C ARG A 38 -18.18 7.29 16.61
N PHE A 39 -17.76 6.26 15.90
CA PHE A 39 -17.22 6.32 14.55
C PHE A 39 -18.22 5.64 13.62
N SER A 40 -19.03 6.45 12.93
CA SER A 40 -20.18 5.95 12.17
C SER A 40 -21.07 5.04 13.04
N ILE A 41 -21.26 3.78 12.63
CA ILE A 41 -22.03 2.77 13.36
C ILE A 41 -21.25 2.12 14.51
N PHE A 42 -19.95 2.32 14.63
CA PHE A 42 -19.13 1.69 15.66
C PHE A 42 -18.97 2.57 16.89
N LYS A 43 -18.70 1.94 18.05
CA LYS A 43 -18.28 2.65 19.26
C LYS A 43 -16.82 3.08 19.07
N THR A 44 -16.53 4.35 19.32
CA THR A 44 -15.14 4.82 19.36
C THR A 44 -14.42 4.15 20.54
N PRO A 45 -13.16 3.70 20.39
CA PRO A 45 -12.37 3.19 21.50
C PRO A 45 -12.35 4.20 22.65
N ALA A 46 -12.59 3.73 23.88
CA ALA A 46 -12.70 4.61 25.04
C ALA A 46 -11.43 5.45 25.25
N SER A 47 -10.27 4.87 24.92
CA SER A 47 -8.96 5.52 24.91
C SER A 47 -8.83 6.66 23.91
N ASN A 48 -9.76 6.83 22.94
CA ASN A 48 -9.68 7.87 21.92
C ASN A 48 -10.70 8.99 22.15
N VAL A 49 -11.77 8.75 22.92
CA VAL A 49 -12.84 9.72 23.15
C VAL A 49 -12.31 10.94 23.89
N ASN A 50 -12.54 12.14 23.34
CA ASN A 50 -12.09 13.43 23.88
C ASN A 50 -10.58 13.53 24.19
N GLN A 51 -9.76 12.69 23.55
CA GLN A 51 -8.31 12.76 23.71
C GLN A 51 -7.68 13.87 22.87
N PRO A 52 -6.39 14.19 23.13
CA PRO A 52 -5.61 15.06 22.26
C PRO A 52 -5.63 14.62 20.80
N LYS A 53 -5.38 15.56 19.90
CA LYS A 53 -5.28 15.28 18.47
C LYS A 53 -4.08 14.36 18.18
N PRO A 54 -4.13 13.57 17.10
CA PRO A 54 -2.99 12.77 16.70
C PRO A 54 -1.80 13.68 16.41
N LYS A 55 -0.62 13.28 16.90
CA LYS A 55 0.63 13.91 16.50
C LYS A 55 0.96 13.42 15.09
N VAL A 56 0.98 14.33 14.13
CA VAL A 56 1.35 14.03 12.75
C VAL A 56 2.61 14.82 12.42
N ASN A 57 3.62 14.11 11.94
CA ASN A 57 4.87 14.69 11.46
C ASN A 57 4.68 15.04 9.99
N ILE A 58 4.45 16.31 9.68
CA ILE A 58 4.36 16.79 8.30
C ILE A 58 5.78 16.96 7.77
N VAL A 59 6.10 16.30 6.66
CA VAL A 59 7.41 16.33 6.03
C VAL A 59 7.26 16.93 4.64
N ASN A 60 7.94 18.04 4.38
CA ASN A 60 8.03 18.59 3.03
C ASN A 60 8.96 17.69 2.20
N LEU A 61 8.50 17.25 1.02
CA LEU A 61 9.28 16.41 0.12
C LEU A 61 10.67 16.98 -0.14
N PHE A 62 10.80 18.29 -0.31
CA PHE A 62 12.08 18.94 -0.59
C PHE A 62 13.14 18.64 0.48
N ASP A 63 12.75 18.52 1.75
CA ASP A 63 13.68 18.27 2.87
C ASP A 63 14.30 16.86 2.86
N ILE A 64 13.64 15.92 2.20
CA ILE A 64 14.05 14.51 2.13
C ILE A 64 14.35 14.07 0.70
N LEU A 65 14.29 15.00 -0.27
CA LEU A 65 14.54 14.72 -1.67
C LEU A 65 16.04 14.53 -1.90
N SER A 66 16.40 13.47 -2.62
CA SER A 66 17.81 13.28 -3.01
C SER A 66 18.32 14.44 -3.86
N PRO A 67 19.53 14.97 -3.58
CA PRO A 67 20.16 15.98 -4.41
C PRO A 67 20.30 15.59 -5.89
N ALA A 68 20.30 14.29 -6.20
CA ALA A 68 20.33 13.79 -7.58
C ALA A 68 19.18 14.36 -8.44
N PHE A 69 18.01 14.60 -7.84
CA PHE A 69 16.87 15.16 -8.58
C PHE A 69 17.06 16.60 -9.05
N HIS A 70 17.99 17.36 -8.47
CA HIS A 70 18.35 18.67 -9.02
C HIS A 70 19.09 18.56 -10.36
N ALA A 71 19.84 17.46 -10.57
CA ALA A 71 20.52 17.19 -11.84
C ALA A 71 19.61 16.47 -12.85
N LEU A 72 18.70 15.63 -12.36
CA LEU A 72 17.78 14.83 -13.17
C LEU A 72 16.52 15.59 -13.62
N THR A 73 16.34 16.83 -13.17
CA THR A 73 15.17 17.68 -13.49
C THR A 73 15.64 18.96 -14.14
N THR A 74 15.04 19.32 -15.27
CA THR A 74 15.43 20.53 -16.01
C THR A 74 14.90 21.78 -15.31
N GLY A 75 13.70 21.71 -14.73
CA GLY A 75 13.12 22.80 -13.95
C GLY A 75 13.72 22.93 -12.56
N ASN A 76 13.61 24.15 -11.99
CA ASN A 76 14.01 24.39 -10.62
C ASN A 76 13.08 23.65 -9.64
N ILE A 77 13.68 23.04 -8.61
CA ILE A 77 12.97 22.41 -7.50
C ILE A 77 13.32 23.23 -6.27
N THR A 78 12.31 23.80 -5.61
CA THR A 78 12.49 24.52 -4.34
C THR A 78 11.58 23.93 -3.27
N ARG A 79 11.76 24.41 -2.05
CA ARG A 79 10.91 24.01 -0.91
C ARG A 79 9.45 24.42 -1.12
N GLU A 80 9.24 25.54 -1.80
CA GLU A 80 7.94 26.14 -2.10
C GLU A 80 7.28 25.56 -3.35
N ASP A 81 8.05 24.95 -4.26
CA ASP A 81 7.53 24.41 -5.50
C ASP A 81 8.36 23.21 -6.00
N THR A 82 7.75 22.02 -5.93
CA THR A 82 8.29 20.78 -6.52
C THR A 82 7.59 20.39 -7.83
N SER A 83 6.79 21.28 -8.43
CA SER A 83 5.99 21.01 -9.62
C SER A 83 6.84 20.68 -10.85
N ALA A 84 8.08 21.17 -10.94
CA ALA A 84 9.00 20.77 -12.00
C ALA A 84 9.22 19.25 -12.02
N LEU A 85 9.46 18.66 -10.84
CA LEU A 85 9.64 17.23 -10.68
C LEU A 85 8.37 16.47 -11.07
N LEU A 86 7.19 16.93 -10.63
CA LEU A 86 5.90 16.32 -11.00
C LEU A 86 5.64 16.39 -12.50
N ARG A 87 5.93 17.52 -13.17
CA ARG A 87 5.71 17.67 -14.61
C ARG A 87 6.62 16.74 -15.43
N GLU A 88 7.88 16.61 -15.04
CA GLU A 88 8.86 15.83 -15.80
C GLU A 88 8.77 14.32 -15.53
N ARG A 89 8.41 13.92 -14.31
CA ARG A 89 8.31 12.51 -13.92
C ARG A 89 6.88 11.96 -14.02
N GLY A 90 5.89 12.83 -14.00
CA GLY A 90 4.49 12.46 -13.97
C GLY A 90 4.03 11.94 -12.61
N LYS A 91 2.71 11.80 -12.45
CA LYS A 91 2.04 11.48 -11.17
C LYS A 91 2.60 10.23 -10.49
N TYR A 92 2.72 9.14 -11.24
CA TYR A 92 3.08 7.82 -10.70
C TYR A 92 4.52 7.76 -10.18
N GLN A 93 5.47 8.22 -10.98
CA GLN A 93 6.87 8.31 -10.56
C GLN A 93 7.05 9.30 -9.40
N TYR A 94 6.33 10.42 -9.41
CA TYR A 94 6.38 11.40 -8.33
C TYR A 94 5.88 10.82 -6.99
N GLN A 95 4.85 9.97 -7.01
CA GLN A 95 4.42 9.20 -5.83
C GLN A 95 5.50 8.25 -5.32
N THR A 96 6.17 7.52 -6.23
CA THR A 96 7.30 6.65 -5.89
C THR A 96 8.45 7.42 -5.26
N ILE A 97 8.80 8.59 -5.82
CA ILE A 97 9.85 9.45 -5.27
C ILE A 97 9.51 9.85 -3.83
N LYS A 98 8.28 10.29 -3.56
CA LYS A 98 7.82 10.60 -2.19
C LYS A 98 7.97 9.43 -1.24
N LYS A 99 7.47 8.25 -1.63
CA LYS A 99 7.45 7.04 -0.80
C LYS A 99 8.86 6.53 -0.50
N MET A 100 9.73 6.45 -1.52
CA MET A 100 11.10 5.96 -1.35
C MET A 100 12.00 6.98 -0.65
N ALA A 101 11.86 8.28 -0.92
CA ALA A 101 12.59 9.31 -0.17
C ALA A 101 12.29 9.23 1.34
N ALA A 102 11.01 9.08 1.69
CA ALA A 102 10.61 8.91 3.09
C ALA A 102 11.16 7.60 3.69
N ALA A 103 11.14 6.50 2.93
CA ALA A 103 11.70 5.23 3.39
C ALA A 103 13.23 5.30 3.60
N MET A 104 13.94 6.07 2.79
CA MET A 104 15.39 6.24 2.92
C MET A 104 15.77 7.14 4.10
N GLU A 105 15.06 8.24 4.32
CA GLU A 105 15.45 9.26 5.31
C GLU A 105 14.90 9.03 6.72
N LEU A 106 13.69 8.47 6.84
CA LEU A 106 13.05 8.32 8.16
C LEU A 106 13.66 7.16 8.96
N LYS A 107 13.62 7.31 10.29
CA LYS A 107 14.08 6.29 11.25
C LYS A 107 12.90 5.45 11.71
N TYR A 108 12.91 4.17 11.36
CA TYR A 108 11.91 3.19 11.75
C TYR A 108 12.52 1.79 11.64
N ASN A 109 11.87 0.80 12.24
CA ASN A 109 12.20 -0.61 11.96
C ASN A 109 11.28 -1.13 10.85
N TRP A 110 9.98 -0.90 11.03
CA TRP A 110 8.93 -1.25 10.08
C TRP A 110 8.06 -0.03 9.82
N ALA A 111 7.59 0.11 8.59
CA ALA A 111 6.67 1.17 8.16
C ALA A 111 5.65 0.60 7.18
N LEU A 112 4.59 1.38 6.94
CA LEU A 112 3.52 1.09 6.00
C LEU A 112 3.38 2.27 5.06
N TRP A 113 3.51 2.05 3.75
CA TRP A 113 3.12 3.06 2.78
C TRP A 113 1.61 3.03 2.63
N LEU A 114 0.97 4.16 2.95
CA LEU A 114 -0.47 4.30 2.88
C LEU A 114 -0.83 5.45 1.95
N ASP A 115 -1.64 5.17 0.94
CA ASP A 115 -2.14 6.20 0.04
C ASP A 115 -3.14 7.13 0.75
N SER A 116 -3.21 8.38 0.29
CA SER A 116 -3.97 9.46 0.95
C SER A 116 -5.48 9.23 0.99
N GLU A 117 -6.00 8.41 0.07
CA GLU A 117 -7.41 8.03 -0.02
C GLU A 117 -7.76 6.80 0.84
N ALA A 118 -6.86 6.37 1.72
CA ALA A 118 -7.17 5.30 2.67
C ALA A 118 -8.26 5.73 3.67
N ILE A 119 -9.19 4.82 3.95
CA ILE A 119 -10.32 5.04 4.87
C ILE A 119 -10.44 3.88 5.86
N ALA A 120 -10.55 4.19 7.14
CA ALA A 120 -10.79 3.19 8.17
C ALA A 120 -12.21 2.61 8.06
N VAL A 121 -12.33 1.28 8.05
CA VAL A 121 -13.62 0.58 7.98
C VAL A 121 -14.37 0.67 9.29
N GLN A 122 -13.66 0.33 10.36
CA GLN A 122 -14.11 0.32 11.75
C GLN A 122 -12.94 0.70 12.66
N PRO A 123 -13.14 0.96 13.95
CA PRO A 123 -12.03 1.16 14.86
C PRO A 123 -11.17 -0.09 15.01
N PHE A 124 -9.85 0.10 14.97
CA PHE A 124 -8.85 -0.98 14.93
C PHE A 124 -7.59 -0.61 15.72
N SER A 125 -6.60 -1.49 15.76
CA SER A 125 -5.26 -1.20 16.29
C SER A 125 -4.25 -1.34 15.16
N MET A 126 -3.60 -0.24 14.81
CA MET A 126 -2.52 -0.24 13.82
C MET A 126 -1.36 -1.09 14.34
N ARG A 127 -1.04 -1.05 15.64
CA ARG A 127 -0.01 -1.94 16.19
C ARG A 127 -0.34 -3.41 15.96
N HIS A 128 -1.59 -3.82 16.15
CA HIS A 128 -2.00 -5.19 15.85
C HIS A 128 -1.84 -5.54 14.35
N THR A 129 -2.14 -4.60 13.45
CA THR A 129 -1.84 -4.74 12.01
C THR A 129 -0.34 -4.99 11.79
N PHE A 130 0.52 -4.16 12.37
CA PHE A 130 1.97 -4.30 12.27
C PHE A 130 2.47 -5.63 12.87
N ASP A 131 2.07 -5.96 14.09
CA ASP A 131 2.48 -7.18 14.81
C ASP A 131 2.05 -8.45 14.06
N SER A 132 0.89 -8.41 13.40
CA SER A 132 0.39 -9.55 12.61
C SER A 132 1.24 -9.75 11.36
N TYR A 133 1.53 -8.70 10.61
CA TYR A 133 2.40 -8.79 9.44
C TYR A 133 3.84 -9.17 9.81
N ILE A 134 4.45 -8.53 10.81
CA ILE A 134 5.85 -8.76 11.20
C ILE A 134 6.11 -10.21 11.64
N ARG A 135 5.13 -10.85 12.28
CA ARG A 135 5.24 -12.27 12.67
C ARG A 135 5.34 -13.21 11.47
N LYS A 136 4.76 -12.83 10.34
CA LYS A 136 4.67 -13.66 9.13
C LYS A 136 4.61 -12.78 7.88
N PRO A 137 5.72 -12.08 7.56
CA PRO A 137 5.69 -11.07 6.52
C PRO A 137 5.47 -11.74 5.17
N THR A 138 4.47 -11.26 4.45
CA THR A 138 3.95 -11.92 3.24
C THR A 138 4.06 -10.98 2.05
N ILE A 139 4.57 -11.50 0.93
CA ILE A 139 4.58 -10.83 -0.37
C ILE A 139 3.77 -11.69 -1.33
N TRP A 140 2.70 -11.08 -1.83
CA TRP A 140 1.80 -11.70 -2.79
C TRP A 140 2.31 -11.50 -4.22
N ARG A 141 2.12 -12.51 -5.04
CA ARG A 141 2.32 -12.43 -6.49
C ARG A 141 1.23 -13.20 -7.23
N SER A 142 0.97 -12.86 -8.47
CA SER A 142 0.03 -13.59 -9.34
C SER A 142 0.56 -13.69 -10.76
N LYS A 143 -0.01 -14.59 -11.57
CA LYS A 143 0.25 -14.70 -13.01
C LYS A 143 -0.62 -13.72 -13.81
N MET A 144 -0.75 -12.48 -13.33
CA MET A 144 -1.65 -11.46 -13.88
C MET A 144 -0.93 -10.38 -14.71
N THR A 145 0.36 -10.50 -15.02
CA THR A 145 1.03 -9.53 -15.91
C THR A 145 0.48 -9.62 -17.33
N ASN A 146 -0.58 -8.86 -17.59
CA ASN A 146 -1.42 -8.94 -18.79
C ASN A 146 -1.53 -7.62 -19.57
N THR A 147 -0.93 -6.53 -19.06
CA THR A 147 -0.85 -5.23 -19.75
C THR A 147 0.59 -4.77 -19.95
N ASP A 148 0.81 -3.90 -20.94
CA ASP A 148 2.12 -3.29 -21.19
C ASP A 148 2.60 -2.46 -20.00
N PHE A 149 1.68 -1.81 -19.28
CA PHE A 149 1.99 -1.07 -18.06
C PHE A 149 2.61 -1.96 -16.97
N MET A 150 2.03 -3.15 -16.75
CA MET A 150 2.55 -4.10 -15.77
C MET A 150 3.91 -4.66 -16.21
N ARG A 151 4.04 -5.01 -17.49
CA ARG A 151 5.33 -5.47 -18.06
C ARG A 151 6.42 -4.42 -17.92
N MET A 152 6.10 -3.16 -18.20
CA MET A 152 7.01 -2.02 -18.05
C MET A 152 7.44 -1.85 -16.59
N ASN A 153 6.52 -1.94 -15.63
CA ASN A 153 6.85 -1.81 -14.21
C ASN A 153 7.73 -2.96 -13.70
N ILE A 154 7.37 -4.21 -13.99
CA ILE A 154 8.18 -5.37 -13.59
C ILE A 154 9.54 -5.35 -14.28
N GLY A 155 9.58 -5.04 -15.58
CA GLY A 155 10.83 -4.89 -16.33
C GLY A 155 11.70 -3.76 -15.78
N GLY A 156 11.11 -2.63 -15.43
CA GLY A 156 11.80 -1.52 -14.76
C GLY A 156 12.40 -1.94 -13.42
N ALA A 157 11.66 -2.70 -12.60
CA ALA A 157 12.18 -3.25 -11.35
C ALA A 157 13.36 -4.20 -11.58
N ALA A 158 13.25 -5.11 -12.54
CA ALA A 158 14.35 -6.02 -12.89
C ALA A 158 15.59 -5.24 -13.38
N ASN A 159 15.41 -4.24 -14.23
CA ASN A 159 16.49 -3.40 -14.75
C ASN A 159 17.19 -2.58 -13.64
N VAL A 160 16.44 -1.97 -12.72
CA VAL A 160 17.00 -1.26 -11.55
C VAL A 160 17.80 -2.22 -10.69
N LEU A 161 17.32 -3.45 -10.52
CA LEU A 161 18.00 -4.49 -9.76
C LEU A 161 19.12 -5.20 -10.53
N ASN A 162 19.42 -4.79 -11.77
CA ASN A 162 20.40 -5.47 -12.63
C ASN A 162 20.14 -6.98 -12.78
N ARG A 163 18.86 -7.38 -12.88
CA ARG A 163 18.43 -8.78 -12.97
C ARG A 163 17.70 -9.05 -14.27
N ASP A 164 17.78 -10.29 -14.74
CA ASP A 164 16.92 -10.78 -15.81
C ASP A 164 15.48 -10.94 -15.28
N ILE A 165 14.51 -10.40 -16.00
CA ILE A 165 13.09 -10.55 -15.69
C ILE A 165 12.66 -12.02 -15.64
N GLU A 166 13.35 -12.91 -16.37
CA GLU A 166 13.07 -14.36 -16.31
C GLU A 166 13.32 -14.98 -14.94
N SER A 167 14.24 -14.41 -14.14
CA SER A 167 14.49 -14.88 -12.77
C SER A 167 13.27 -14.70 -11.85
N PHE A 168 12.44 -13.70 -12.16
CA PHE A 168 11.17 -13.44 -11.49
C PHE A 168 10.00 -14.14 -12.20
N GLY A 169 10.09 -14.24 -13.54
CA GLY A 169 9.11 -14.81 -14.44
C GLY A 169 8.20 -13.73 -15.03
N GLN A 170 8.27 -13.52 -16.34
CA GLN A 170 7.59 -12.41 -17.04
C GLN A 170 6.07 -12.35 -16.88
N ARG A 171 5.44 -13.47 -16.49
CA ARG A 171 3.98 -13.54 -16.26
C ARG A 171 3.59 -13.10 -14.86
N TYR A 172 4.54 -13.03 -13.93
CA TYR A 172 4.25 -12.68 -12.56
C TYR A 172 4.12 -11.17 -12.37
N TRP A 173 3.21 -10.80 -11.48
CA TRP A 173 2.98 -9.47 -10.95
C TRP A 173 3.13 -9.53 -9.43
N ASN A 174 3.80 -8.55 -8.82
CA ASN A 174 4.08 -8.54 -7.37
C ASN A 174 3.54 -7.29 -6.64
N LEU A 175 2.61 -6.56 -7.24
CA LEU A 175 1.81 -5.52 -6.56
C LEU A 175 0.39 -6.04 -6.45
N GLU A 176 0.24 -7.08 -5.63
CA GLU A 176 -1.01 -7.78 -5.44
C GLU A 176 -1.81 -7.21 -4.27
N SER A 177 -1.15 -6.87 -3.18
CA SER A 177 -1.79 -6.34 -1.97
C SER A 177 -1.55 -4.83 -1.88
N VAL A 178 -2.46 -4.12 -1.21
CA VAL A 178 -2.32 -2.72 -0.79
C VAL A 178 -1.71 -2.58 0.62
N GLU A 179 -1.38 -3.69 1.27
CA GLU A 179 -0.67 -3.73 2.55
C GLU A 179 0.84 -3.63 2.32
N TRP A 180 1.28 -2.45 1.91
CA TRP A 180 2.67 -2.17 1.57
C TRP A 180 3.52 -1.93 2.82
N MET A 181 3.66 -2.96 3.64
CA MET A 181 4.55 -2.96 4.80
C MET A 181 5.99 -3.27 4.38
N PHE A 182 6.93 -2.47 4.88
CA PHE A 182 8.34 -2.57 4.54
C PHE A 182 9.23 -2.39 5.78
N GLU A 183 10.41 -2.98 5.71
CA GLU A 183 11.41 -2.96 6.79
C GLU A 183 12.60 -2.09 6.38
N LYS A 184 13.06 -1.24 7.30
CA LYS A 184 14.18 -0.32 7.05
C LYS A 184 15.44 -1.05 6.58
N ALA A 185 15.77 -2.17 7.21
CA ALA A 185 16.93 -2.97 6.85
C ALA A 185 16.86 -3.51 5.41
N VAL A 186 15.67 -3.83 4.90
CA VAL A 186 15.48 -4.26 3.50
C VAL A 186 15.65 -3.08 2.54
N VAL A 187 15.11 -1.91 2.89
CA VAL A 187 15.31 -0.69 2.08
C VAL A 187 16.79 -0.31 2.00
N ASP A 188 17.50 -0.38 3.12
CA ASP A 188 18.92 -0.06 3.17
C ASP A 188 19.77 -1.07 2.38
N ASP A 189 19.42 -2.37 2.41
CA ASP A 189 20.05 -3.39 1.55
C ASP A 189 19.73 -3.16 0.07
N LEU A 190 18.47 -2.86 -0.27
CA LEU A 190 18.04 -2.55 -1.64
C LEU A 190 18.85 -1.39 -2.24
N VAL A 191 18.95 -0.27 -1.51
CA VAL A 191 19.70 0.91 -1.96
C VAL A 191 21.16 0.55 -2.20
N LYS A 192 21.82 -0.05 -1.21
CA LYS A 192 23.23 -0.46 -1.31
C LYS A 192 23.47 -1.45 -2.44
N TYR A 193 22.57 -2.41 -2.62
CA TYR A 193 22.66 -3.41 -3.68
C TYR A 193 22.63 -2.73 -5.05
N VAL A 194 21.64 -1.86 -5.30
CA VAL A 194 21.53 -1.11 -6.57
C VAL A 194 22.76 -0.25 -6.80
N GLU A 195 23.23 0.46 -5.78
CA GLU A 195 24.41 1.34 -5.93
C GLU A 195 25.68 0.57 -6.27
N ASN A 196 25.88 -0.60 -5.64
CA ASN A 196 27.03 -1.46 -5.92
C ASN A 196 26.96 -2.10 -7.31
N GLU A 197 25.79 -2.61 -7.70
CA GLU A 197 25.61 -3.31 -8.99
C GLU A 197 25.79 -2.38 -10.20
N HIS A 198 25.36 -1.12 -10.09
CA HIS A 198 25.46 -0.15 -11.17
C HIS A 198 26.65 0.81 -11.04
N ASN A 199 27.34 0.79 -9.89
CA ASN A 199 28.39 1.76 -9.54
C ASN A 199 27.92 3.21 -9.76
N GLN A 200 26.71 3.51 -9.30
CA GLN A 200 25.98 4.76 -9.49
C GLN A 200 25.00 4.97 -8.34
N ASP A 201 24.61 6.21 -8.02
CA ASP A 201 23.62 6.46 -6.97
C ASP A 201 22.25 5.84 -7.31
N PHE A 202 21.52 5.44 -6.27
CA PHE A 202 20.24 4.74 -6.41
C PHE A 202 19.24 5.49 -7.29
N TRP A 203 19.13 6.81 -7.12
CA TRP A 203 18.09 7.61 -7.79
C TRP A 203 18.37 7.82 -9.27
N THR A 204 19.62 8.04 -9.65
CA THR A 204 20.01 8.08 -11.07
C THR A 204 19.79 6.73 -11.74
N THR A 205 20.13 5.62 -11.08
CA THR A 205 19.83 4.28 -11.60
C THR A 205 18.32 4.07 -11.74
N TRP A 206 17.53 4.35 -10.69
CA TRP A 206 16.07 4.24 -10.74
C TRP A 206 15.44 5.08 -11.87
N ALA A 207 15.92 6.32 -12.04
CA ALA A 207 15.41 7.24 -13.06
C ALA A 207 15.76 6.82 -14.50
N THR A 208 16.87 6.11 -14.70
CA THR A 208 17.37 5.74 -16.04
C THR A 208 17.07 4.29 -16.43
N LYS A 209 16.68 3.44 -15.48
CA LYS A 209 16.40 2.01 -15.69
C LYS A 209 14.90 1.66 -15.70
N GLY A 210 14.03 2.64 -15.88
CA GLY A 210 12.59 2.43 -16.13
C GLY A 210 11.67 2.96 -15.04
N SER A 211 12.21 3.44 -13.91
CA SER A 211 11.45 4.14 -12.85
C SER A 211 10.21 3.38 -12.37
N PRO A 212 10.37 2.10 -11.95
CA PRO A 212 9.27 1.27 -11.47
C PRO A 212 8.67 1.82 -10.17
N PHE A 213 7.47 1.38 -9.83
CA PHE A 213 6.93 1.57 -8.49
C PHE A 213 7.83 0.97 -7.41
N GLU A 214 7.92 1.67 -6.28
CA GLU A 214 8.68 1.30 -5.09
C GLU A 214 8.33 -0.08 -4.57
N VAL A 215 7.04 -0.43 -4.53
CA VAL A 215 6.61 -1.71 -3.99
C VAL A 215 6.96 -2.86 -4.93
N ASN A 216 6.87 -2.67 -6.25
CA ASN A 216 7.33 -3.68 -7.21
C ASN A 216 8.84 -3.93 -7.05
N LEU A 217 9.61 -2.85 -6.89
CA LEU A 217 11.06 -2.91 -6.68
C LEU A 217 11.42 -3.61 -5.36
N TYR A 218 10.80 -3.19 -4.24
CA TYR A 218 10.98 -3.78 -2.92
C TYR A 218 10.63 -5.27 -2.91
N ASN A 219 9.45 -5.63 -3.43
CA ASN A 219 8.99 -7.01 -3.45
C ASN A 219 9.85 -7.91 -4.32
N MET A 220 10.31 -7.42 -5.47
CA MET A 220 11.22 -8.17 -6.34
C MET A 220 12.58 -8.37 -5.68
N HIS A 221 13.10 -7.35 -4.99
CA HIS A 221 14.36 -7.44 -4.27
C HIS A 221 14.29 -8.50 -3.18
N VAL A 222 13.27 -8.48 -2.31
CA VAL A 222 13.09 -9.51 -1.28
C VAL A 222 13.02 -10.91 -1.88
N GLN A 223 12.25 -11.09 -2.96
CA GLN A 223 12.13 -12.38 -3.65
C GLN A 223 13.47 -12.88 -4.18
N ALA A 224 14.23 -12.01 -4.85
CA ALA A 224 15.53 -12.37 -5.41
C ALA A 224 16.54 -12.70 -4.30
N ARG A 225 16.65 -11.85 -3.28
CA ARG A 225 17.57 -12.07 -2.15
C ARG A 225 17.26 -13.35 -1.37
N LYS A 226 15.98 -13.75 -1.30
CA LYS A 226 15.57 -15.03 -0.69
C LYS A 226 16.10 -16.25 -1.47
N LEU A 227 16.26 -16.15 -2.79
CA LEU A 227 16.82 -17.21 -3.62
C LEU A 227 18.36 -17.20 -3.64
N GLU A 228 18.94 -16.00 -3.54
CA GLU A 228 20.39 -15.78 -3.62
C GLU A 228 21.11 -15.97 -2.28
N THR A 229 20.40 -15.88 -1.15
CA THR A 229 21.01 -15.84 0.19
C THR A 229 20.28 -16.69 1.22
N THR A 230 20.96 -16.94 2.34
CA THR A 230 20.39 -17.55 3.55
C THR A 230 20.19 -16.53 4.69
N ASP A 231 20.28 -15.23 4.38
CA ASP A 231 20.15 -14.17 5.38
C ASP A 231 18.74 -14.19 6.00
N ALA A 232 18.69 -14.20 7.33
CA ALA A 232 17.45 -14.20 8.10
C ALA A 232 16.55 -12.99 7.79
N LEU A 233 17.13 -11.87 7.32
CA LEU A 233 16.41 -10.69 6.86
C LEU A 233 15.40 -11.03 5.74
N PHE A 234 15.81 -11.85 4.78
CA PHE A 234 14.98 -12.23 3.63
C PHE A 234 14.28 -13.58 3.82
N ALA A 235 14.91 -14.52 4.53
CA ALA A 235 14.39 -15.87 4.71
C ALA A 235 13.01 -15.90 5.40
N LYS A 236 12.71 -14.90 6.26
CA LYS A 236 11.42 -14.79 6.98
C LYS A 236 10.21 -14.46 6.09
N TYR A 237 10.42 -13.86 4.92
CA TYR A 237 9.33 -13.47 4.03
C TYR A 237 8.70 -14.69 3.34
N LEU A 238 7.39 -14.76 3.32
CA LEU A 238 6.62 -15.74 2.56
C LEU A 238 6.24 -15.15 1.21
N ILE A 239 6.63 -15.84 0.13
CA ILE A 239 6.25 -15.46 -1.23
C ILE A 239 5.09 -16.35 -1.63
N ILE A 240 3.92 -15.75 -1.87
CA ILE A 240 2.67 -16.49 -2.05
C ILE A 240 2.08 -16.20 -3.42
N GLU A 241 1.74 -17.25 -4.16
CA GLU A 241 0.97 -17.14 -5.40
C GLU A 241 -0.52 -17.05 -5.07
N THR A 242 -1.15 -15.93 -5.43
CA THR A 242 -2.56 -15.64 -5.15
C THR A 242 -3.46 -16.78 -5.64
N GLU A 243 -3.28 -17.24 -6.88
CA GLU A 243 -4.10 -18.29 -7.48
C GLU A 243 -3.99 -19.62 -6.74
N MET A 244 -2.81 -19.97 -6.24
CA MET A 244 -2.62 -21.21 -5.48
C MET A 244 -3.42 -21.19 -4.18
N GLU A 245 -3.47 -20.04 -3.50
CA GLU A 245 -4.29 -19.90 -2.31
C GLU A 245 -5.78 -19.87 -2.67
N MET A 246 -6.19 -19.20 -3.74
CA MET A 246 -7.58 -19.25 -4.22
C MET A 246 -8.05 -20.69 -4.51
N GLU A 247 -7.18 -21.54 -5.06
CA GLU A 247 -7.45 -22.96 -5.30
C GLU A 247 -7.59 -23.72 -3.97
N LYS A 248 -6.65 -23.52 -3.04
CA LYS A 248 -6.66 -24.15 -1.71
C LYS A 248 -7.88 -23.79 -0.87
N PHE A 249 -8.39 -22.57 -1.01
CA PHE A 249 -9.63 -22.12 -0.38
C PHE A 249 -10.89 -22.44 -1.22
N GLY A 250 -10.73 -23.14 -2.35
CA GLY A 250 -11.81 -23.77 -3.08
C GLY A 250 -12.68 -22.83 -3.92
N PHE A 251 -12.15 -21.67 -4.32
CA PHE A 251 -12.92 -20.68 -5.08
C PHE A 251 -12.31 -20.23 -6.42
N LEU A 252 -11.07 -20.62 -6.74
CA LEU A 252 -10.44 -20.25 -8.03
C LEU A 252 -11.29 -20.64 -9.24
N GLY A 253 -11.80 -21.88 -9.30
CA GLY A 253 -12.59 -22.36 -10.43
C GLY A 253 -13.87 -21.54 -10.69
N ARG A 254 -14.52 -21.04 -9.63
CA ARG A 254 -15.71 -20.16 -9.74
C ARG A 254 -15.33 -18.72 -10.07
N ALA A 255 -14.19 -18.26 -9.54
CA ALA A 255 -13.65 -16.93 -9.78
C ALA A 255 -13.12 -16.72 -11.20
N LYS A 256 -12.79 -17.81 -11.92
CA LYS A 256 -12.06 -17.75 -13.18
C LYS A 256 -12.67 -16.83 -14.23
N ALA A 257 -14.00 -16.88 -14.40
CA ALA A 257 -14.68 -16.04 -15.38
C ALA A 257 -14.54 -14.53 -15.08
N ILE A 258 -14.51 -14.16 -13.79
CA ILE A 258 -14.31 -12.78 -13.35
C ILE A 258 -12.83 -12.40 -13.52
N ILE A 259 -11.91 -13.25 -13.04
CA ILE A 259 -10.45 -13.07 -13.15
C ILE A 259 -10.01 -12.82 -14.60
N ASP A 260 -10.55 -13.59 -15.54
CA ASP A 260 -10.18 -13.50 -16.96
C ASP A 260 -10.57 -12.13 -17.58
N THR A 261 -11.43 -11.35 -16.90
CA THR A 261 -11.82 -9.99 -17.30
C THR A 261 -11.03 -8.88 -16.60
N MET A 262 -10.31 -9.19 -15.52
CA MET A 262 -9.54 -8.21 -14.75
C MET A 262 -8.33 -7.71 -15.54
N VAL A 263 -8.15 -6.39 -15.58
CA VAL A 263 -7.02 -5.75 -16.28
C VAL A 263 -6.39 -4.65 -15.42
N GLY A 264 -5.11 -4.38 -15.69
CA GLY A 264 -4.42 -3.16 -15.23
C GLY A 264 -3.73 -3.22 -13.87
N THR A 265 -4.08 -4.17 -13.01
CA THR A 265 -3.51 -4.34 -11.65
C THR A 265 -3.57 -5.80 -11.19
N GLY A 266 -3.15 -6.09 -9.95
CA GLY A 266 -3.10 -7.45 -9.40
C GLY A 266 -4.46 -8.06 -9.03
N LEU A 267 -4.49 -9.38 -8.85
CA LEU A 267 -5.69 -10.16 -8.49
C LEU A 267 -6.26 -9.73 -7.15
N LEU A 268 -5.42 -9.63 -6.12
CA LEU A 268 -5.85 -9.19 -4.79
C LEU A 268 -6.25 -7.71 -4.77
N GLU A 269 -5.57 -6.86 -5.56
CA GLU A 269 -5.89 -5.44 -5.67
C GLU A 269 -7.27 -5.22 -6.31
N ARG A 270 -7.67 -6.09 -7.24
CA ARG A 270 -9.02 -6.12 -7.84
C ARG A 270 -9.92 -7.17 -7.22
N GLY A 271 -9.57 -7.72 -6.06
CA GLY A 271 -10.30 -8.83 -5.45
C GLY A 271 -11.75 -8.48 -5.11
N TYR A 272 -12.09 -7.20 -4.98
CA TYR A 272 -13.47 -6.75 -4.77
C TYR A 272 -14.39 -7.08 -5.95
N GLU A 273 -13.87 -7.25 -7.16
CA GLU A 273 -14.65 -7.71 -8.31
C GLU A 273 -15.19 -9.13 -8.14
N LEU A 274 -14.55 -9.95 -7.30
CA LEU A 274 -15.03 -11.29 -6.97
C LEU A 274 -16.38 -11.26 -6.24
N PHE A 275 -16.78 -10.12 -5.68
CA PHE A 275 -18.07 -9.97 -5.00
C PHE A 275 -19.27 -10.07 -5.95
N GLN A 276 -19.06 -9.93 -7.27
CA GLN A 276 -20.08 -10.19 -8.29
C GLN A 276 -20.65 -11.61 -8.21
N ALA A 277 -19.88 -12.57 -7.69
CA ALA A 277 -20.30 -13.93 -7.39
C ALA A 277 -20.27 -14.17 -5.87
N SER A 278 -21.40 -13.90 -5.21
CA SER A 278 -21.54 -13.92 -3.74
C SER A 278 -21.07 -15.22 -3.07
N GLU A 279 -21.15 -16.36 -3.76
CA GLU A 279 -20.70 -17.67 -3.30
C GLU A 279 -19.18 -17.79 -3.13
N ILE A 280 -18.40 -16.89 -3.75
CA ILE A 280 -16.93 -16.84 -3.63
C ILE A 280 -16.50 -16.16 -2.32
N VAL A 281 -17.30 -15.20 -1.85
CA VAL A 281 -16.96 -14.29 -0.75
C VAL A 281 -16.58 -15.01 0.55
N PRO A 282 -17.23 -16.10 0.99
CA PRO A 282 -16.82 -16.81 2.20
C PRO A 282 -15.42 -17.43 2.09
N GLY A 283 -15.09 -18.03 0.94
CA GLY A 283 -13.77 -18.61 0.69
C GLY A 283 -12.69 -17.53 0.61
N PHE A 284 -13.02 -16.41 -0.05
CA PHE A 284 -12.11 -15.27 -0.15
C PHE A 284 -11.86 -14.61 1.21
N SER A 285 -12.90 -14.36 2.00
CA SER A 285 -12.79 -13.85 3.38
C SER A 285 -11.93 -14.77 4.25
N SER A 286 -12.13 -16.09 4.16
CA SER A 286 -11.33 -17.08 4.90
C SER A 286 -9.86 -17.06 4.49
N MET A 287 -9.57 -16.83 3.20
CA MET A 287 -8.21 -16.69 2.70
C MET A 287 -7.54 -15.44 3.30
N LEU A 288 -8.22 -14.28 3.26
CA LEU A 288 -7.69 -13.04 3.83
C LEU A 288 -7.49 -13.16 5.35
N GLN A 289 -8.41 -13.80 6.07
CA GLN A 289 -8.27 -14.12 7.49
C GLN A 289 -7.03 -14.98 7.78
N LYS A 290 -6.76 -16.00 6.95
CA LYS A 290 -5.63 -16.92 7.17
C LYS A 290 -4.27 -16.21 7.14
N TYR A 291 -4.18 -15.13 6.37
CA TYR A 291 -2.97 -14.33 6.22
C TYR A 291 -3.01 -13.03 7.02
N ASP A 292 -4.05 -12.85 7.86
CA ASP A 292 -4.26 -11.63 8.63
C ASP A 292 -4.21 -10.34 7.77
N GLN A 293 -4.66 -10.42 6.51
CA GLN A 293 -4.68 -9.27 5.60
C GLN A 293 -5.61 -8.19 6.16
N ARG A 294 -5.06 -7.00 6.48
CA ARG A 294 -5.79 -5.91 7.15
C ARG A 294 -6.15 -4.75 6.24
N LEU A 295 -5.39 -4.57 5.16
CA LEU A 295 -5.67 -3.54 4.16
C LEU A 295 -6.22 -4.21 2.89
N PHE A 296 -7.28 -3.62 2.33
CA PHE A 296 -7.89 -4.13 1.11
C PHE A 296 -8.36 -3.01 0.20
N ARG A 297 -8.55 -3.28 -1.10
CA ARG A 297 -9.05 -2.29 -2.04
C ARG A 297 -10.49 -2.61 -2.42
N ILE A 298 -11.36 -1.60 -2.36
CA ILE A 298 -12.74 -1.65 -2.86
C ILE A 298 -12.99 -0.30 -3.52
N ASP A 299 -13.08 -0.27 -4.84
CA ASP A 299 -13.32 0.99 -5.56
C ASP A 299 -14.81 1.35 -5.57
N GLU A 300 -15.68 0.34 -5.55
CA GLU A 300 -17.13 0.48 -5.73
C GLU A 300 -17.90 -0.41 -4.73
N LEU A 301 -18.80 0.18 -3.94
CA LEU A 301 -19.62 -0.57 -2.96
C LEU A 301 -20.88 -1.18 -3.56
N ASP A 302 -21.26 -0.78 -4.77
CA ASP A 302 -22.43 -1.26 -5.52
C ASP A 302 -22.12 -2.44 -6.46
N ILE A 303 -20.89 -2.96 -6.45
CA ILE A 303 -20.47 -4.13 -7.23
C ILE A 303 -21.20 -5.43 -6.83
N ALA A 304 -21.79 -5.47 -5.64
CA ALA A 304 -22.55 -6.60 -5.13
C ALA A 304 -23.72 -6.10 -4.25
N PRO A 305 -24.70 -6.97 -3.94
CA PRO A 305 -25.76 -6.63 -3.01
C PRO A 305 -25.20 -6.15 -1.65
N PRO A 306 -25.81 -5.14 -1.00
CA PRO A 306 -25.25 -4.54 0.20
C PRO A 306 -24.93 -5.52 1.34
N GLU A 307 -25.73 -6.56 1.53
CA GLU A 307 -25.53 -7.61 2.51
C GLU A 307 -24.25 -8.42 2.28
N VAL A 308 -23.82 -8.58 1.03
CA VAL A 308 -22.56 -9.26 0.68
C VAL A 308 -21.37 -8.41 1.12
N ILE A 309 -21.42 -7.10 0.81
CA ILE A 309 -20.38 -6.14 1.19
C ILE A 309 -20.33 -5.97 2.71
N ASP A 310 -21.48 -5.78 3.36
CA ASP A 310 -21.58 -5.65 4.82
C ASP A 310 -20.98 -6.88 5.51
N LYS A 311 -21.38 -8.08 5.08
CA LYS A 311 -20.88 -9.33 5.63
C LYS A 311 -19.38 -9.47 5.43
N PHE A 312 -18.86 -9.17 4.23
CA PHE A 312 -17.43 -9.24 3.97
C PHE A 312 -16.64 -8.27 4.87
N LEU A 313 -17.07 -7.01 4.99
CA LEU A 313 -16.38 -6.00 5.81
C LEU A 313 -16.46 -6.28 7.31
N LEU A 314 -17.51 -6.97 7.79
CA LEU A 314 -17.68 -7.31 9.20
C LEU A 314 -17.02 -8.65 9.59
N ASP A 315 -17.04 -9.63 8.68
CA ASP A 315 -16.50 -10.97 8.94
C ASP A 315 -15.01 -11.06 8.61
N THR A 316 -14.51 -10.23 7.69
CA THR A 316 -13.10 -10.21 7.29
C THR A 316 -12.35 -9.18 8.13
N PRO A 317 -11.10 -9.45 8.56
CA PRO A 317 -10.30 -8.53 9.36
C PRO A 317 -9.78 -7.32 8.57
N ILE A 318 -10.63 -6.65 7.79
CA ILE A 318 -10.25 -5.46 7.03
C ILE A 318 -10.41 -4.22 7.91
N ASP A 319 -9.28 -3.63 8.25
CA ASP A 319 -9.21 -2.43 9.09
C ASP A 319 -9.31 -1.16 8.23
N ILE A 320 -8.73 -1.20 7.02
CA ILE A 320 -8.58 -0.04 6.13
C ILE A 320 -8.89 -0.43 4.68
N LEU A 321 -9.65 0.42 3.99
CA LEU A 321 -9.78 0.37 2.53
C LEU A 321 -8.82 1.35 1.88
N CYS A 322 -8.10 0.90 0.85
CA CYS A 322 -7.17 1.71 0.07
C CYS A 322 -7.70 1.90 -1.37
N SER A 323 -7.55 3.10 -1.93
CA SER A 323 -8.03 3.54 -3.25
C SER A 323 -9.51 3.91 -3.36
N GLY A 324 -9.78 4.94 -4.17
CA GLY A 324 -11.12 5.38 -4.58
C GLY A 324 -12.04 5.86 -3.45
N ALA A 325 -11.58 5.82 -2.18
CA ALA A 325 -12.34 6.01 -0.94
C ALA A 325 -13.85 5.92 -1.19
N PRO A 326 -14.41 4.71 -1.37
CA PRO A 326 -15.83 4.60 -1.62
C PRO A 326 -16.58 5.32 -0.48
N PRO A 327 -17.83 5.75 -0.69
CA PRO A 327 -18.57 6.55 0.28
C PRO A 327 -19.00 5.72 1.51
N LEU A 328 -18.07 5.04 2.17
CA LEU A 328 -18.25 4.01 3.19
C LEU A 328 -18.95 4.55 4.44
N HIS A 329 -18.61 5.76 4.87
CA HIS A 329 -19.32 6.37 6.00
C HIS A 329 -20.77 6.70 5.65
N ALA A 330 -21.05 7.14 4.42
CA ALA A 330 -22.42 7.36 3.97
C ALA A 330 -23.16 6.03 3.76
N TRP A 331 -22.46 4.99 3.32
CA TRP A 331 -22.95 3.61 3.24
C TRP A 331 -23.42 3.12 4.62
N TRP A 332 -22.54 3.18 5.63
CA TRP A 332 -22.88 2.79 6.99
C TRP A 332 -24.05 3.58 7.58
N GLU A 333 -24.13 4.90 7.36
CA GLU A 333 -25.26 5.69 7.85
C GLU A 333 -26.60 5.32 7.20
N LYS A 334 -26.61 4.94 5.91
CA LYS A 334 -27.81 4.38 5.26
C LYS A 334 -28.22 3.05 5.90
N ARG A 335 -27.23 2.19 6.18
CA ARG A 335 -27.44 0.83 6.71
C ARG A 335 -27.77 0.79 8.20
N LYS A 336 -27.46 1.85 8.95
CA LYS A 336 -27.85 2.03 10.36
C LYS A 336 -29.35 1.91 10.62
N LYS A 337 -30.19 2.21 9.63
CA LYS A 337 -31.66 2.09 9.70
C LYS A 337 -32.17 0.66 9.46
N SER A 338 -31.36 -0.21 8.86
CA SER A 338 -31.71 -1.58 8.49
C SER A 338 -31.07 -2.65 9.38
N ILE A 339 -30.10 -2.28 10.23
CA ILE A 339 -29.41 -3.16 11.19
C ILE A 339 -29.85 -2.85 12.65
N GLY A 340 -30.83 -1.95 12.82
CA GLY A 340 -31.38 -1.53 14.12
C GLY A 340 -32.57 -2.35 14.56
#